data_AF-A0A093EI01-F1
#
_entry.id   AF-A0A093EI01-F1
#
_cell.length_a   1.000
_cell.length_b   1.000
_cell.length_c   1.000
_cell.angle_alpha   90.00
_cell.angle_beta   90.00
_cell.angle_gamma   90.00
#
_symmetry.space_group_name_H-M   'P 1'
#
loop_
_entity.id
_entity.type
_entity.pdbx_description
1 polymer ?
#
loop_
_entity_poly.entity_id
_entity_poly.type
_entity_poly.pdbx_seq_one_letter_code
_entity_poly.pdbx_strand_id
1 'polypeptide(L)'
;SRCPDNSAFKQQKLPAWKPQLTIATVLSSFFLTGAFCLSVGVCLILSANSVREIQIDYSDKCSDCSKLRENSSNWNKECHCSVNFTIKEDILV
;
A
#
# COMPACT_ATOMS: atom_id res chain seq x y z
N SER A 1 31.75 -53.13 -26.76
CA SER A 1 31.10 -51.79 -26.78
C SER A 1 29.98 -51.79 -25.76
N ARG A 2 29.94 -50.84 -24.80
CA ARG A 2 28.82 -50.72 -23.84
C ARG A 2 27.81 -49.73 -24.41
N CYS A 3 26.56 -50.16 -24.57
CA CYS A 3 25.50 -49.27 -25.04
C CYS A 3 25.12 -48.27 -23.94
N PRO A 4 24.88 -47.00 -24.29
CA PRO A 4 24.38 -46.02 -23.34
C PRO A 4 22.94 -46.32 -22.92
N ASP A 5 22.59 -45.94 -21.70
CA ASP A 5 21.25 -46.05 -21.12
C ASP A 5 20.24 -45.20 -21.91
N ASN A 6 19.05 -45.76 -22.16
CA ASN A 6 18.00 -45.17 -22.99
C ASN A 6 16.89 -44.47 -22.20
N SER A 7 17.08 -44.24 -20.91
CA SER A 7 16.13 -43.51 -20.06
C SER A 7 15.91 -42.05 -20.51
N ALA A 8 14.66 -41.57 -20.44
CA ALA A 8 14.27 -40.23 -20.90
C ALA A 8 15.02 -39.09 -20.19
N PHE A 9 15.39 -39.29 -18.92
CA PHE A 9 16.19 -38.33 -18.15
C PHE A 9 17.64 -38.24 -18.69
N LYS A 10 18.31 -39.37 -18.88
CA LYS A 10 19.70 -39.40 -19.39
C LYS A 10 19.80 -38.93 -20.84
N GLN A 11 18.74 -39.13 -21.62
CA GLN A 11 18.63 -38.65 -22.99
C GLN A 11 18.06 -37.21 -23.10
N GLN A 12 17.74 -36.56 -21.97
CA GLN A 12 17.15 -35.21 -21.93
C GLN A 12 15.85 -35.06 -22.77
N LYS A 13 15.08 -36.14 -22.87
CA LYS A 13 13.77 -36.20 -23.55
C LYS A 13 12.60 -36.04 -22.58
N LEU A 14 12.84 -35.48 -21.41
CA LEU A 14 11.75 -35.16 -20.49
C LEU A 14 10.82 -34.14 -21.16
N PRO A 15 9.49 -34.30 -21.04
CA PRO A 15 8.56 -33.31 -21.54
C PRO A 15 8.78 -32.00 -20.79
N ALA A 16 9.11 -30.95 -21.51
CA ALA A 16 9.26 -29.61 -20.98
C ALA A 16 8.23 -28.70 -21.66
N TRP A 17 7.59 -27.84 -20.88
CA TRP A 17 6.83 -26.74 -21.45
C TRP A 17 7.82 -25.66 -21.92
N LYS A 18 7.79 -25.35 -23.22
CA LYS A 18 8.62 -24.31 -23.82
C LYS A 18 7.74 -23.12 -24.21
N PRO A 19 7.55 -22.12 -23.33
CA PRO A 19 6.79 -20.93 -23.70
C PRO A 19 7.49 -20.22 -24.86
N GLN A 20 6.73 -19.92 -25.92
CA GLN A 20 7.20 -19.11 -27.04
C GLN A 20 6.67 -17.70 -26.86
N LEU A 21 7.55 -16.77 -26.52
CA LEU A 21 7.21 -15.36 -26.33
C LEU A 21 7.10 -14.68 -27.70
N THR A 22 5.90 -14.74 -28.27
CA THR A 22 5.57 -14.04 -29.52
C THR A 22 4.99 -12.66 -29.21
N ILE A 23 5.14 -11.71 -30.15
CA ILE A 23 4.63 -10.33 -30.00
C ILE A 23 3.13 -10.35 -29.66
N ALA A 24 2.34 -11.19 -30.33
CA ALA A 24 0.91 -11.32 -30.07
C ALA A 24 0.61 -11.78 -28.63
N THR A 25 1.33 -12.79 -28.14
CA THR A 25 1.14 -13.32 -26.77
C THR A 25 1.55 -12.29 -25.71
N VAL A 26 2.66 -11.58 -25.92
CA VAL A 26 3.15 -10.58 -24.98
C VAL A 26 2.22 -9.37 -24.95
N LEU A 27 1.81 -8.87 -26.12
CA LEU A 27 0.92 -7.73 -26.23
C LEU A 27 -0.46 -8.01 -25.60
N SER A 28 -1.03 -9.20 -25.85
CA SER A 28 -2.27 -9.63 -25.21
C SER A 28 -2.16 -9.68 -23.69
N SER A 29 -1.06 -10.22 -23.15
CA SER A 29 -0.84 -10.27 -21.71
C SER A 29 -0.74 -8.89 -21.06
N PHE A 30 -0.13 -7.91 -21.74
CA PHE A 30 -0.04 -6.54 -21.26
C PHE A 30 -1.40 -5.84 -21.26
N PHE A 31 -2.22 -6.03 -22.29
CA PHE A 31 -3.57 -5.45 -22.31
C PHE A 31 -4.46 -6.04 -21.22
N LEU A 32 -4.40 -7.35 -20.97
CA LEU A 32 -5.16 -7.99 -19.90
C LEU A 32 -4.71 -7.49 -18.52
N THR A 33 -3.41 -7.48 -18.27
CA THR A 33 -2.85 -6.98 -17.01
C THR A 33 -3.16 -5.50 -16.82
N GLY A 34 -3.05 -4.70 -17.88
CA GLY A 34 -3.35 -3.28 -17.86
C GLY A 34 -4.82 -3.01 -17.52
N ALA A 35 -5.76 -3.71 -18.18
CA ALA A 35 -7.18 -3.57 -17.89
C ALA A 35 -7.51 -3.96 -16.44
N PHE A 36 -6.89 -5.02 -15.92
CA PHE A 36 -7.02 -5.44 -14.52
C PHE A 36 -6.46 -4.39 -13.55
N CYS A 37 -5.26 -3.87 -13.79
CA CYS A 37 -4.66 -2.85 -12.94
C CYS A 37 -5.48 -1.55 -12.98
N LEU A 38 -6.03 -1.18 -14.13
CA LEU A 38 -6.89 0.00 -14.27
C LEU A 38 -8.19 -0.15 -13.47
N SER A 39 -8.87 -1.31 -13.57
CA SER A 39 -10.11 -1.54 -12.82
C SER A 39 -9.85 -1.52 -11.31
N VAL A 40 -8.82 -2.22 -10.85
CA VAL A 40 -8.41 -2.23 -9.44
C VAL A 40 -8.01 -0.83 -8.98
N GLY A 41 -7.24 -0.09 -9.78
CA GLY A 41 -6.82 1.27 -9.46
C GLY A 41 -8.00 2.22 -9.26
N VAL A 42 -9.02 2.17 -10.13
CA VAL A 42 -10.23 2.97 -9.98
C VAL A 42 -10.99 2.59 -8.70
N CYS A 43 -11.15 1.28 -8.43
CA CYS A 43 -11.79 0.82 -7.20
C CYS A 43 -11.05 1.32 -5.95
N LEU A 44 -9.72 1.28 -5.94
CA LEU A 44 -8.91 1.75 -4.82
C LEU A 44 -9.04 3.26 -4.63
N ILE A 45 -9.05 4.06 -5.71
CA ILE A 45 -9.22 5.52 -5.63
C ILE A 45 -10.59 5.87 -5.06
N LEU A 46 -11.65 5.20 -5.48
CA LEU A 46 -13.00 5.44 -4.95
C LEU A 46 -13.07 5.08 -3.46
N SER A 47 -12.53 3.93 -3.07
CA SER A 47 -12.48 3.50 -1.67
C SER A 47 -11.66 4.46 -0.80
N ALA A 48 -10.50 4.91 -1.28
CA ALA A 48 -9.65 5.85 -0.55
C ALA A 48 -10.35 7.21 -0.37
N ASN A 49 -11.01 7.72 -1.40
CA ASN A 49 -11.75 8.99 -1.32
C ASN A 49 -13.06 8.89 -0.51
N SER A 50 -13.59 7.68 -0.30
CA SER A 50 -14.75 7.47 0.56
C SER A 50 -14.42 7.66 2.04
N VAL A 51 -13.15 7.53 2.43
CA VAL A 51 -12.72 7.71 3.83
C VAL A 51 -12.73 9.20 4.16
N ARG A 52 -13.36 9.56 5.27
CA ARG A 52 -13.43 10.93 5.76
C ARG A 52 -12.37 11.15 6.83
N GLU A 53 -11.40 11.99 6.53
CA GLU A 53 -10.30 12.34 7.43
C GLU A 53 -10.42 13.81 7.87
N ILE A 54 -10.19 14.06 9.16
CA ILE A 54 -10.06 15.39 9.74
C ILE A 54 -8.73 15.44 10.46
N GLN A 55 -7.82 16.28 9.99
CA GLN A 55 -6.53 16.53 10.63
C GLN A 55 -6.60 17.84 11.43
N ILE A 56 -6.27 17.76 12.73
CA ILE A 56 -6.28 18.92 13.64
C ILE A 56 -4.87 19.11 14.17
N ASP A 57 -4.20 20.17 13.72
CA ASP A 57 -2.93 20.60 14.29
C ASP A 57 -3.19 21.52 15.49
N TYR A 58 -2.80 21.06 16.67
CA TYR A 58 -2.93 21.80 17.93
C TYR A 58 -1.59 22.37 18.41
N SER A 59 -0.51 22.23 17.64
CA SER A 59 0.84 22.60 18.07
C SER A 59 0.94 24.09 18.41
N ASP A 60 0.43 24.97 17.55
CA ASP A 60 0.47 26.41 17.77
C ASP A 60 -0.48 26.85 18.90
N LYS A 61 -1.69 26.27 18.92
CA LYS A 61 -2.72 26.54 19.93
C LYS A 61 -2.29 26.14 21.34
N CYS A 62 -1.48 25.09 21.46
CA CYS A 62 -0.94 24.58 22.72
C CYS A 62 0.54 24.92 22.93
N SER A 63 1.07 25.89 22.17
CA SER A 63 2.49 26.24 22.20
C SER A 63 2.98 26.70 23.57
N ASP A 64 2.11 27.31 24.38
CA ASP A 64 2.44 27.72 25.74
C ASP A 64 2.72 26.53 26.67
N CYS A 65 1.99 25.41 26.50
CA CYS A 65 2.29 24.18 27.22
C CYS A 65 3.62 23.57 26.78
N SER A 66 3.94 23.64 25.48
CA SER A 66 5.23 23.20 24.96
C SER A 66 6.38 24.02 25.55
N LYS A 67 6.27 25.35 25.52
CA LYS A 67 7.26 26.27 26.12
C LYS A 67 7.41 26.06 27.62
N LEU A 68 6.32 25.80 28.33
CA LEU A 68 6.36 25.49 29.76
C LEU A 68 7.21 24.25 30.08
N ARG A 69 7.31 23.29 29.15
CA ARG A 69 8.13 22.07 29.28
C ARG A 69 9.58 22.21 28.85
N GLU A 70 9.96 23.29 28.18
CA GLU A 70 11.38 23.57 27.93
C GLU A 70 12.16 23.74 29.24
N ASN A 71 11.50 24.20 30.30
CA ASN A 71 12.08 24.28 31.64
C ASN A 71 11.65 23.09 32.52
N SER A 72 12.62 22.22 32.84
CA SER A 72 12.42 21.02 33.67
C SER A 72 11.88 21.30 35.06
N SER A 73 12.10 22.50 35.61
CA SER A 73 11.60 22.90 36.93
C SER A 73 10.07 22.99 36.98
N ASN A 74 9.41 23.18 35.84
CA ASN A 74 7.95 23.27 35.76
C ASN A 74 7.28 21.90 35.72
N TRP A 75 8.01 20.77 35.86
CA TRP A 75 7.49 19.40 35.73
C TRP A 75 6.15 19.17 36.46
N ASN A 76 5.99 19.77 37.64
CA ASN A 76 4.82 19.58 38.51
C ASN A 76 3.67 20.58 38.27
N LYS A 77 3.81 21.53 37.33
CA LYS A 77 2.74 22.47 36.97
C LYS A 77 1.82 21.84 35.96
N GLU A 78 0.52 21.90 36.17
CA GLU A 78 -0.47 21.42 35.21
C GLU A 78 -0.61 22.41 34.04
N CYS A 79 -0.85 21.89 32.83
CA CYS A 79 -1.09 22.73 31.65
C CYS A 79 -2.30 22.19 30.88
N HIS A 80 -3.33 23.02 30.75
CA HIS A 80 -4.54 22.67 30.04
C HIS A 80 -4.55 23.37 28.69
N CYS A 81 -4.65 22.58 27.63
CA CYS A 81 -4.93 23.07 26.29
C CYS A 81 -6.17 22.36 25.74
N SER A 82 -7.06 23.11 25.12
CA SER A 82 -8.28 22.57 24.53
C SER A 82 -8.49 23.15 23.15
N VAL A 83 -8.79 22.28 22.20
CA VAL A 83 -9.07 22.66 20.82
C VAL A 83 -10.46 22.14 20.46
N ASN A 84 -11.35 23.07 20.13
CA ASN A 84 -12.68 22.73 19.67
C ASN A 84 -12.64 22.40 18.18
N PHE A 85 -13.28 21.30 17.82
CA PHE A 85 -13.47 20.91 16.43
C PHE A 85 -14.92 20.48 16.22
N THR A 86 -15.37 20.54 14.96
CA THR A 86 -16.72 20.17 14.57
C THR A 86 -16.65 19.11 13.50
N ILE A 87 -17.39 18.03 13.70
CA ILE A 87 -17.55 16.97 12.72
C ILE A 87 -18.78 17.35 11.88
N LYS A 88 -18.59 17.60 10.59
CA LYS A 88 -19.66 18.07 9.69
C LYS A 88 -20.62 16.95 9.25
N GLU A 89 -20.16 15.70 9.33
CA GLU A 89 -20.87 14.55 8.79
C GLU A 89 -20.71 13.35 9.72
N ASP A 90 -21.76 12.54 9.86
CA ASP A 90 -21.77 11.42 10.79
C ASP A 90 -20.74 10.36 10.40
N ILE A 91 -20.08 9.78 11.42
CA ILE A 91 -19.11 8.68 11.27
C ILE A 91 -19.82 7.34 10.97
N LEU A 92 -21.16 7.35 10.95
CA LEU A 92 -21.98 6.18 10.66
C LEU A 92 -21.89 5.81 9.18
N VAL A 93 -21.06 4.81 8.90
CA VAL A 93 -21.38 3.78 7.90
C VAL A 93 -22.49 2.89 8.47
#